data_AF-A0AAN5CJ20-F1
#
_entry.id   AF-A0AAN5CJ20-F1
#
_cell.length_a   1.000
_cell.length_b   1.000
_cell.length_c   1.000
_cell.angle_alpha   90.00
_cell.angle_beta   90.00
_cell.angle_gamma   90.00
#
_symmetry.space_group_name_H-M   'P 1'
#
loop_
_entity.id
_entity.type
_entity.pdbx_description
1 polymer ?
#
loop_
_entity_poly.entity_id
_entity_poly.type
_entity_poly.pdbx_seq_one_letter_code
_entity_poly.pdbx_strand_id
1 'polypeptide(L)'
;PHFTSCQIAMVRALLISFFFLSLILASSAYRLAKRDFEPIERYCKLDFLEKSSKVLESIDSRTVCNQQLPLAKWYGPIRTTIDDFKAFCCKAGCNTGHFIDFTCTTMWKS
;
A
#
# COMPACT_ATOMS: atom_id res chain seq x y z
N PRO A 1 -12.03 -14.31 -48.47
CA PRO A 1 -11.21 -13.18 -47.94
C PRO A 1 -11.78 -12.43 -46.71
N HIS A 2 -13.10 -12.47 -46.43
CA HIS A 2 -13.69 -11.74 -45.30
C HIS A 2 -13.57 -12.43 -43.92
N PHE A 3 -13.37 -13.76 -43.88
CA PHE A 3 -13.30 -14.52 -42.64
C PHE A 3 -11.99 -14.32 -41.85
N THR A 4 -10.88 -14.10 -42.55
CA THR A 4 -9.56 -13.92 -41.95
C THR A 4 -9.39 -12.55 -41.28
N SER A 5 -10.01 -11.49 -41.82
CA SER A 5 -9.95 -10.15 -41.20
C SER A 5 -10.65 -10.09 -39.83
N CYS A 6 -11.77 -10.80 -39.66
CA CYS A 6 -12.50 -10.84 -38.39
C CYS A 6 -11.73 -11.62 -37.30
N GLN A 7 -11.08 -12.73 -37.69
CA GLN A 7 -10.22 -13.53 -36.81
C GLN A 7 -8.99 -12.73 -36.33
N ILE A 8 -8.34 -11.98 -37.22
CA ILE A 8 -7.19 -11.13 -36.88
C ILE A 8 -7.59 -9.99 -35.93
N ALA A 9 -8.77 -9.40 -36.13
CA ALA A 9 -9.29 -8.35 -35.24
C ALA A 9 -9.59 -8.89 -33.83
N MET A 10 -10.17 -10.08 -33.71
CA MET A 10 -10.42 -10.73 -32.42
C MET A 10 -9.12 -11.09 -31.68
N VAL A 11 -8.12 -11.63 -32.38
CA VAL A 11 -6.81 -11.94 -31.78
C VAL A 11 -6.12 -10.67 -31.29
N ARG A 12 -6.19 -9.57 -32.05
CA ARG A 12 -5.64 -8.26 -31.62
C ARG A 12 -6.36 -7.72 -30.39
N ALA A 13 -7.69 -7.81 -30.34
CA ALA A 13 -8.47 -7.36 -29.18
C ALA A 13 -8.12 -8.17 -27.91
N LEU A 14 -7.93 -9.48 -28.04
CA LEU A 14 -7.50 -10.34 -26.94
C LEU A 14 -6.09 -9.98 -26.47
N LEU A 15 -5.13 -9.81 -27.38
CA LEU A 15 -3.76 -9.41 -27.02
C LEU A 15 -3.71 -8.06 -26.30
N ILE A 16 -4.50 -7.09 -26.76
CA ILE A 16 -4.62 -5.78 -26.12
C ILE A 16 -5.23 -5.92 -24.72
N SER A 17 -6.31 -6.69 -24.58
CA SER A 17 -6.92 -6.96 -23.28
C SER A 17 -5.96 -7.64 -22.30
N PHE A 18 -5.18 -8.63 -22.77
CA PHE A 18 -4.16 -9.29 -21.96
C PHE A 18 -3.06 -8.30 -21.54
N PHE A 19 -2.61 -7.44 -22.45
CA PHE A 19 -1.61 -6.42 -22.14
C PHE A 19 -2.09 -5.44 -21.05
N PHE A 20 -3.33 -4.97 -21.15
CA PHE A 20 -3.93 -4.12 -20.11
C PHE A 20 -4.11 -4.85 -18.79
N LEU A 21 -4.53 -6.12 -18.80
CA LEU A 21 -4.60 -6.93 -17.58
C LEU A 21 -3.23 -7.08 -16.93
N SER A 22 -2.19 -7.41 -17.71
CA SER A 22 -0.82 -7.52 -17.21
C SER A 22 -0.30 -6.21 -16.61
N LEU A 23 -0.63 -5.06 -17.21
CA LEU A 23 -0.30 -3.74 -16.66
C LEU A 23 -0.99 -3.46 -15.32
N ILE A 24 -2.26 -3.84 -15.19
CA ILE A 24 -3.03 -3.67 -13.96
C ILE A 24 -2.46 -4.56 -12.85
N LEU A 25 -2.17 -5.83 -13.13
CA LEU A 25 -1.55 -6.75 -12.16
C LEU A 25 -0.13 -6.35 -11.76
N ALA A 26 0.68 -5.85 -12.71
CA ALA A 26 2.03 -5.36 -12.40
C ALA A 26 2.00 -4.14 -11.48
N SER A 27 1.02 -3.25 -11.67
CA SER A 27 0.88 -2.03 -10.86
C SER A 27 0.51 -2.31 -9.40
N SER A 28 -0.37 -3.28 -9.15
CA SER A 28 -0.73 -3.69 -7.79
C SER A 28 0.41 -4.43 -7.10
N ALA A 29 1.08 -5.34 -7.80
CA ALA A 29 2.25 -6.06 -7.28
C ALA A 29 3.42 -5.13 -6.96
N TYR A 30 3.69 -4.13 -7.80
CA TYR A 30 4.73 -3.12 -7.56
C TYR A 30 4.44 -2.27 -6.31
N ARG A 31 3.18 -1.89 -6.08
CA ARG A 31 2.79 -1.13 -4.88
C ARG A 31 2.98 -1.94 -3.60
N LEU A 32 2.63 -3.24 -3.62
CA LEU A 32 2.91 -4.12 -2.48
C LEU A 32 4.42 -4.30 -2.28
N ALA A 33 5.18 -4.60 -3.34
CA ALA A 33 6.63 -4.76 -3.22
C ALA A 33 7.31 -3.49 -2.68
N LYS A 34 6.93 -2.31 -3.16
CA LYS A 34 7.49 -1.04 -2.67
C LYS A 34 7.27 -0.83 -1.16
N ARG A 35 6.17 -1.36 -0.59
CA ARG A 35 5.89 -1.29 0.85
C ARG A 35 6.86 -2.17 1.65
N ASP A 36 7.15 -3.37 1.18
CA ASP A 36 8.01 -4.32 1.89
C ASP A 36 9.49 -3.92 1.90
N PHE A 37 9.92 -3.16 0.89
CA PHE A 37 11.30 -2.67 0.76
C PHE A 37 11.51 -1.24 1.28
N GLU A 38 10.49 -0.60 1.85
CA GLU A 38 10.66 0.77 2.33
C GLU A 38 11.57 0.80 3.59
N PRO A 39 12.65 1.59 3.57
CA PRO A 39 13.55 1.70 4.70
C PRO A 39 12.82 2.27 5.92
N ILE A 40 13.26 1.83 7.11
CA ILE A 40 12.79 2.41 8.36
C ILE A 40 13.44 3.78 8.52
N GLU A 41 12.62 4.83 8.54
CA GLU A 41 13.05 6.23 8.68
C GLU A 41 12.51 6.85 9.97
N ARG A 42 13.23 7.83 10.50
CA ARG A 42 12.78 8.57 11.69
C ARG A 42 11.97 9.77 11.28
N TYR A 43 10.72 9.82 11.71
CA TYR A 43 9.82 10.94 11.48
C TYR A 43 9.51 11.64 12.80
N CYS A 44 9.96 12.89 12.94
CA CYS A 44 9.78 13.68 14.15
C CYS A 44 8.98 14.96 13.85
N LYS A 45 8.08 15.35 14.77
CA LYS A 45 7.28 16.58 14.69
C LYS A 45 6.51 16.72 13.36
N LEU A 46 6.92 17.64 12.48
CA LEU A 46 6.22 17.96 11.23
C LEU A 46 6.38 16.86 10.18
N ASP A 47 7.55 16.22 10.13
CA ASP A 47 7.83 15.14 9.18
C ASP A 47 6.89 13.94 9.41
N PHE A 48 6.52 13.70 10.66
CA PHE A 48 5.51 12.69 11.02
C PHE A 48 4.15 13.04 10.43
N LEU A 49 3.72 14.29 10.56
CA LEU A 49 2.42 14.74 10.05
C LEU A 49 2.38 14.65 8.52
N GLU A 50 3.43 15.16 7.86
CA GLU A 50 3.53 15.11 6.41
C GLU A 50 3.52 13.67 5.88
N LYS A 51 4.32 12.78 6.50
CA LYS A 51 4.35 11.37 6.12
C LYS A 51 3.00 10.70 6.38
N SER A 52 2.37 10.97 7.52
CA SER A 52 1.06 10.40 7.87
C SER A 52 -0.02 10.79 6.87
N SER A 53 -0.07 12.07 6.45
CA SER A 53 -1.03 12.56 5.44
C SER A 53 -0.78 11.87 4.11
N LYS A 54 0.48 11.81 3.65
CA LYS A 54 0.84 11.15 2.40
C LYS A 54 0.46 9.67 2.38
N VAL A 55 0.70 8.96 3.48
CA VAL A 55 0.31 7.54 3.58
C VAL A 55 -1.20 7.41 3.52
N LEU A 56 -1.95 8.19 4.30
CA LEU A 56 -3.41 8.17 4.34
C LEU A 56 -4.04 8.52 2.98
N GLU A 57 -3.50 9.49 2.25
CA GLU A 57 -3.94 9.84 0.90
C GLU A 57 -3.62 8.74 -0.13
N SER A 58 -2.53 7.99 0.10
CA SER A 58 -2.08 6.94 -0.83
C SER A 58 -2.79 5.61 -0.70
N ILE A 59 -3.53 5.40 0.40
CA ILE A 59 -4.19 4.14 0.72
C ILE A 59 -5.72 4.30 0.76
N ASP A 60 -6.43 3.34 0.21
CA ASP A 60 -7.83 3.10 0.60
C ASP A 60 -7.80 2.27 1.88
N SER A 61 -7.97 2.92 3.03
CA SER A 61 -7.91 2.25 4.33
C SER A 61 -8.90 1.09 4.44
N ARG A 62 -10.06 1.13 3.75
CA ARG A 62 -11.01 0.01 3.79
C ARG A 62 -10.49 -1.20 3.04
N THR A 63 -9.91 -0.99 1.88
CA THR A 63 -9.34 -2.08 1.09
C THR A 63 -8.10 -2.65 1.77
N VAL A 64 -7.23 -1.77 2.29
CA VAL A 64 -5.95 -2.17 2.89
C VAL A 64 -6.14 -2.88 4.23
N CYS A 65 -7.08 -2.45 5.08
CA CYS A 65 -7.31 -3.11 6.37
C CYS A 65 -8.10 -4.43 6.27
N ASN A 66 -8.90 -4.60 5.21
CA ASN A 66 -9.59 -5.86 4.94
C ASN A 66 -8.69 -6.93 4.28
N GLN A 67 -7.60 -6.50 3.65
CA GLN A 67 -6.62 -7.43 3.11
C GLN A 67 -5.79 -8.02 4.26
N GLN A 68 -5.55 -9.34 4.24
CA GLN A 68 -4.59 -10.01 5.12
C GLN A 68 -3.16 -9.63 4.74
N LEU A 69 -2.84 -8.35 4.91
CA LEU A 69 -1.51 -7.83 4.67
C LEU A 69 -0.57 -8.27 5.79
N PRO A 70 0.71 -8.52 5.49
CA PRO A 70 1.69 -8.81 6.52
C PRO A 70 1.74 -7.65 7.52
N LEU A 71 1.58 -7.99 8.80
CA LEU A 71 1.66 -7.03 9.90
C LEU A 71 3.03 -6.36 9.91
N ALA A 72 3.08 -5.09 10.29
CA ALA A 72 4.34 -4.38 10.44
C ALA A 72 5.17 -5.04 11.55
N LYS A 73 6.48 -5.12 11.36
CA LYS A 73 7.39 -5.65 12.39
C LYS A 73 7.65 -4.56 13.43
N TRP A 74 6.97 -4.66 14.57
CA TRP A 74 7.17 -3.74 15.69
C TRP A 74 8.33 -4.17 16.57
N TYR A 75 9.16 -3.21 16.94
CA TYR A 75 10.08 -3.36 18.07
C TYR A 75 9.31 -3.08 19.37
N GLY A 76 8.65 -4.11 19.89
CA GLY A 76 7.83 -4.06 21.12
C GLY A 76 6.32 -4.04 20.86
N PRO A 77 5.50 -3.62 21.84
CA PRO A 77 4.06 -3.63 21.70
C PRO A 77 3.58 -2.63 20.64
N ILE A 78 2.50 -3.01 19.95
CA ILE A 78 1.81 -2.15 18.96
C ILE A 78 1.32 -0.90 19.67
N ARG A 79 1.56 0.26 19.06
CA ARG A 79 1.15 1.55 19.61
C ARG A 79 -0.32 1.79 19.31
N THR A 80 -1.12 2.05 20.34
CA THR A 80 -2.58 2.27 20.21
C THR A 80 -2.97 3.74 20.31
N THR A 81 -2.07 4.59 20.80
CA THR A 81 -2.27 6.04 20.85
C THR A 81 -1.39 6.75 19.80
N ILE A 82 -1.86 7.90 19.31
CA ILE A 82 -1.12 8.67 18.31
C ILE A 82 0.19 9.24 18.88
N ASP A 83 0.21 9.59 20.15
CA ASP A 83 1.41 10.11 20.82
C ASP A 83 2.48 9.04 20.98
N ASP A 84 2.09 7.81 21.34
CA ASP A 84 3.02 6.68 21.41
C ASP A 84 3.56 6.32 20.03
N PHE A 85 2.71 6.35 19.00
CA PHE A 85 3.12 6.08 17.63
C PHE A 85 4.08 7.14 17.10
N LYS A 86 3.80 8.42 17.36
CA LYS A 86 4.69 9.54 17.03
C LYS A 86 6.03 9.43 17.75
N ALA A 87 6.03 9.07 19.04
CA ALA A 87 7.25 8.85 19.80
C ALA A 87 8.07 7.67 19.25
N PHE A 88 7.40 6.58 18.87
CA PHE A 88 8.03 5.43 18.23
C PHE A 88 8.68 5.79 16.89
N CYS A 89 7.94 6.44 15.99
CA CYS A 89 8.46 6.89 14.69
C CYS A 89 9.66 7.84 14.84
N CYS A 90 9.71 8.65 15.89
CA CYS A 90 10.84 9.54 16.13
C CYS A 90 12.06 8.82 16.76
N LYS A 91 11.84 7.83 17.65
CA LYS A 91 12.92 7.11 18.36
C LYS A 91 13.47 5.91 17.60
N ALA A 92 12.58 4.97 17.25
CA ALA A 92 12.92 3.70 16.61
C ALA A 92 12.89 3.81 15.08
N GLY A 93 12.11 4.77 14.56
CA GLY A 93 11.82 4.87 13.14
C GLY A 93 10.62 4.02 12.75
N CYS A 94 10.00 4.37 11.63
CA CYS A 94 8.86 3.68 11.07
C CYS A 94 8.84 3.80 9.55
N ASN A 95 7.99 3.02 8.89
CA ASN A 95 7.77 3.06 7.44
C ASN A 95 6.26 3.01 7.16
N THR A 96 5.86 3.05 5.89
CA THR A 96 4.44 3.04 5.48
C THR A 96 3.69 1.84 6.06
N GLY A 97 4.35 0.68 6.22
CA GLY A 97 3.77 -0.48 6.87
C GLY A 97 3.26 -0.21 8.28
N HIS A 98 4.04 0.52 9.09
CA HIS A 98 3.65 0.88 10.46
C HIS A 98 2.50 1.89 10.49
N PHE A 99 2.48 2.87 9.58
CA PHE A 99 1.37 3.84 9.47
C PHE A 99 0.05 3.14 9.13
N ILE A 100 0.10 2.21 8.18
CA ILE A 100 -1.06 1.42 7.78
C ILE A 100 -1.53 0.55 8.96
N ASP A 101 -0.61 -0.17 9.60
CA ASP A 101 -0.94 -1.06 10.72
C ASP A 101 -1.55 -0.28 11.91
N PHE A 102 -0.97 0.87 12.24
CA PHE A 102 -1.54 1.80 13.22
C PHE A 102 -2.95 2.26 12.82
N THR A 103 -3.14 2.65 11.56
CA THR A 103 -4.45 3.10 11.03
C THR A 103 -5.50 2.01 11.13
N CYS A 104 -5.17 0.78 10.69
CA CYS A 104 -6.08 -0.36 10.77
C CYS A 104 -6.37 -0.78 12.21
N THR A 105 -5.43 -0.61 13.13
CA THR A 105 -5.63 -0.97 14.54
C THR A 105 -6.46 0.06 15.30
N THR A 106 -6.35 1.34 14.96
CA THR A 106 -6.98 2.45 15.72
C THR A 106 -8.27 2.98 15.11
N MET A 107 -8.37 3.10 13.78
CA MET A 107 -9.55 3.68 13.12
C MET A 107 -10.68 2.68 12.87
N TRP A 108 -10.39 1.37 12.89
CA TRP A 108 -11.37 0.31 12.58
C TRP A 108 -11.89 -0.43 13.82
N LYS A 109 -11.44 -0.05 15.02
CA LYS A 109 -11.97 -0.54 16.30
C LYS A 109 -13.09 0.35 16.89
N SER A 110 -13.52 1.39 16.17
CA SER A 110 -14.59 2.31 16.58
C SER A 110 -15.92 1.93 15.96
#